data_AF-A0A0N0XU24-F1
#
_entry.id   AF-A0A0N0XU24-F1
#
_cell.length_a   1.000
_cell.length_b   1.000
_cell.length_c   1.000
_cell.angle_alpha   90.00
_cell.angle_beta   90.00
_cell.angle_gamma   90.00
#
_symmetry.space_group_name_H-M   'P 1'
#
loop_
_entity.id
_entity.type
_entity.pdbx_description
1 polymer ?
#
loop_
_entity_poly.entity_id
_entity_poly.type
_entity_poly.pdbx_seq_one_letter_code
_entity_poly.pdbx_strand_id
1 'polypeptide(L)'
;MCLALGVPRADAEQRLDGSDELLDELNPGEERMGGEILETLGVFDVDRSLDERGEEIKRWLGTAIGAHGTFGSGHAHSLWRRLRTGALTGAFLSPADSGPHPVEGAPSTYWEALTRAGEFCPPTTTKRTSGSRRRSSVAVGRLPGPGAGVLEPAAGEA
;
A
#
# COMPACT_ATOMS: atom_id res chain seq x y z
N MET A 1 -15.18 21.68 -2.57
CA MET A 1 -14.84 20.29 -2.94
C MET A 1 -15.97 19.31 -2.60
N CYS A 2 -16.45 19.23 -1.35
CA CYS A 2 -17.57 18.36 -0.95
C CYS A 2 -18.81 18.48 -1.84
N LEU A 3 -19.26 19.71 -2.14
CA LEU A 3 -20.41 19.94 -3.03
C LEU A 3 -20.18 19.43 -4.46
N ALA A 4 -18.94 19.54 -4.96
CA ALA A 4 -18.57 19.02 -6.29
C ALA A 4 -18.48 17.48 -6.30
N LEU A 5 -18.29 16.86 -5.13
CA LEU A 5 -18.34 15.41 -4.92
C LEU A 5 -19.76 14.90 -4.63
N GLY A 6 -20.78 15.77 -4.71
CA GLY A 6 -22.18 15.41 -4.48
C GLY A 6 -22.58 15.29 -3.02
N VAL A 7 -21.73 15.74 -2.08
CA VAL A 7 -22.07 15.79 -0.66
C VAL A 7 -23.06 16.93 -0.41
N PRO A 8 -24.21 16.68 0.25
CA PRO A 8 -25.15 17.74 0.62
C PRO A 8 -24.47 18.84 1.44
N ARG A 9 -24.93 20.08 1.26
CA ARG A 9 -24.33 21.24 1.95
C ARG A 9 -24.36 21.11 3.47
N ALA A 10 -25.47 20.64 4.03
CA ALA A 10 -25.62 20.43 5.47
C ALA A 10 -24.60 19.41 6.00
N ASP A 11 -24.35 18.32 5.26
CA ASP A 11 -23.37 17.31 5.64
C ASP A 11 -21.94 17.84 5.51
N ALA A 12 -21.67 18.68 4.50
CA ALA A 12 -20.37 19.32 4.34
C ALA A 12 -20.10 20.33 5.48
N GLU A 13 -21.10 21.11 5.88
CA GLU A 13 -21.03 22.05 7.00
C GLU A 13 -20.86 21.30 8.33
N GLN A 14 -21.59 20.21 8.53
CA GLN A 14 -21.40 19.35 9.71
C GLN A 14 -20.02 18.72 9.79
N ARG A 15 -19.39 18.37 8.66
CA ARG A 15 -18.01 17.82 8.64
C ARG A 15 -16.95 18.88 8.91
N LEU A 16 -17.28 20.15 8.70
CA LEU A 16 -16.42 21.28 9.03
C LEU A 16 -16.62 21.75 10.48
N ASP A 17 -17.72 21.34 11.12
CA ASP A 17 -18.01 21.66 12.52
C ASP A 17 -16.86 21.18 13.42
N GLY A 18 -16.25 22.11 14.16
CA GLY A 18 -15.04 21.87 14.96
C GLY A 18 -13.70 21.98 14.24
N SER A 19 -13.68 22.34 12.95
CA SER A 19 -12.46 22.67 12.20
C SER A 19 -12.17 24.17 12.16
N ASP A 20 -13.09 25.01 12.65
CA ASP A 20 -13.01 26.48 12.56
C ASP A 20 -11.75 27.04 13.23
N GLU A 21 -11.43 26.58 14.45
CA GLU A 21 -10.22 27.00 15.17
C GLU A 21 -8.94 26.68 14.39
N LEU A 22 -8.93 25.56 13.66
CA LEU A 22 -7.79 25.09 12.88
C LEU A 22 -7.65 25.88 11.57
N LEU A 23 -8.78 26.33 11.00
CA LEU A 23 -8.80 27.19 9.81
C LEU A 23 -8.45 28.64 10.14
N ASP A 24 -8.79 29.11 11.34
CA ASP A 24 -8.45 30.45 11.83
C ASP A 24 -6.94 30.63 12.07
N GLU A 25 -6.19 29.54 12.26
CA GLU A 25 -4.72 29.55 12.40
C GLU A 25 -3.98 29.68 11.06
N LEU A 26 -4.67 29.51 9.91
CA LEU A 26 -4.05 29.58 8.59
C LEU A 26 -3.89 31.04 8.13
N ASN A 27 -2.68 31.40 7.72
CA ASN A 27 -2.41 32.72 7.15
C ASN A 27 -2.81 32.78 5.66
N PRO A 28 -3.07 33.99 5.12
CA PRO A 28 -3.24 34.17 3.69
C PRO A 28 -2.04 33.60 2.91
N GLY A 29 -2.29 32.73 1.92
CA GLY A 29 -1.26 32.00 1.17
C GLY A 29 -0.99 30.57 1.66
N GLU A 30 -1.61 30.13 2.76
CA GLU A 30 -1.50 28.76 3.30
C GLU A 30 -2.68 27.85 2.92
N GLU A 31 -3.46 28.21 1.91
CA GLU A 31 -4.70 27.50 1.54
C GLU A 31 -4.43 26.05 1.11
N ARG A 32 -3.26 25.78 0.51
CA ARG A 32 -2.84 24.42 0.18
C ARG A 32 -2.62 23.58 1.44
N MET A 33 -1.98 24.15 2.46
CA MET A 33 -1.74 23.46 3.73
C MET A 33 -3.07 23.17 4.44
N GLY A 34 -3.97 24.15 4.47
CA GLY A 34 -5.33 23.95 4.98
C GLY A 34 -6.06 22.83 4.26
N GLY A 35 -5.96 22.78 2.93
CA GLY A 35 -6.51 21.69 2.12
C GLY A 35 -5.95 20.31 2.51
N GLU A 36 -4.63 20.20 2.72
CA GLU A 36 -3.96 18.96 3.13
C GLU A 36 -4.37 18.51 4.54
N ILE A 37 -4.56 19.46 5.46
CA ILE A 37 -5.02 19.15 6.82
C ILE A 37 -6.47 18.66 6.78
N LEU A 38 -7.38 19.38 6.10
CA LEU A 38 -8.78 18.97 5.95
C LEU A 38 -8.91 17.62 5.23
N GLU A 39 -8.05 17.35 4.24
CA GLU A 39 -7.97 16.06 3.60
C GLU A 39 -7.51 14.97 4.56
N THR A 40 -6.52 15.24 5.42
CA THR A 40 -6.02 14.29 6.43
C THR A 40 -7.10 13.97 7.47
N LEU A 41 -7.87 14.98 7.88
CA LEU A 41 -9.01 14.84 8.78
C LEU A 41 -10.19 14.09 8.14
N GLY A 42 -10.19 13.92 6.81
CA GLY A 42 -11.22 13.18 6.09
C GLY A 42 -12.49 13.99 5.83
N VAL A 43 -12.43 15.32 5.92
CA VAL A 43 -13.57 16.23 5.66
C VAL A 43 -14.16 16.00 4.27
N PHE A 44 -13.31 15.66 3.30
CA PHE A 44 -13.70 15.39 1.90
C PHE A 44 -14.12 13.95 1.63
N ASP A 45 -14.09 13.07 2.62
CA ASP A 45 -14.41 11.65 2.40
C ASP A 45 -15.90 11.44 2.18
N VAL A 46 -16.22 10.65 1.16
CA VAL A 46 -17.59 10.24 0.86
C VAL A 46 -17.68 8.74 1.10
N ASP A 47 -18.54 8.34 2.04
CA ASP A 47 -18.88 6.95 2.27
C ASP A 47 -19.46 6.37 0.99
N ARG A 48 -18.86 5.27 0.53
CA ARG A 48 -19.42 4.53 -0.59
C ARG A 48 -20.20 3.34 -0.08
N SER A 49 -21.41 3.22 -0.57
CA SER A 49 -22.14 1.96 -0.54
C SER A 49 -21.35 0.94 -1.37
N LEU A 50 -20.97 -0.17 -0.75
CA LEU A 50 -20.35 -1.27 -1.45
C LEU A 50 -21.42 -2.24 -1.95
N ASP A 51 -21.15 -2.90 -3.06
CA ASP A 51 -21.94 -4.05 -3.47
C ASP A 51 -21.66 -5.26 -2.56
N GLU A 52 -22.41 -6.35 -2.70
CA GLU A 52 -22.25 -7.55 -1.88
C GLU A 52 -20.80 -8.05 -1.85
N ARG A 53 -20.13 -7.99 -3.01
CA ARG A 53 -18.72 -8.35 -3.18
C ARG A 53 -17.80 -7.40 -2.40
N GLY A 54 -18.01 -6.09 -2.51
CA GLY A 54 -17.22 -5.10 -1.80
C GLY A 54 -17.39 -5.21 -0.28
N GLU A 55 -18.60 -5.49 0.20
CA GLU A 55 -18.85 -5.77 1.62
C GLU A 55 -18.14 -7.04 2.09
N GLU A 56 -18.09 -8.09 1.26
CA GLU A 56 -17.31 -9.30 1.56
C GLU A 56 -15.81 -9.00 1.67
N ILE A 57 -15.24 -8.25 0.71
CA ILE A 57 -13.84 -7.82 0.77
C ILE A 57 -13.59 -7.00 2.04
N LYS A 58 -14.46 -6.04 2.35
CA LYS A 58 -14.36 -5.19 3.55
C LYS A 58 -14.39 -6.01 4.84
N ARG A 59 -15.24 -7.04 4.93
CA ARG A 59 -15.27 -7.98 6.06
C ARG A 59 -13.94 -8.69 6.23
N TRP A 60 -13.43 -9.32 5.17
CA TRP A 60 -12.17 -10.06 5.23
C TRP A 60 -10.97 -9.14 5.54
N LEU A 61 -10.93 -7.94 4.96
CA LEU A 61 -9.93 -6.93 5.31
C LEU A 61 -10.04 -6.49 6.78
N GLY A 62 -11.25 -6.32 7.31
CA GLY A 62 -11.47 -6.06 8.73
C GLY A 62 -10.93 -7.17 9.63
N THR A 63 -11.16 -8.43 9.26
CA THR A 63 -10.60 -9.58 9.97
C THR A 63 -9.07 -9.60 9.93
N ALA A 64 -8.46 -9.34 8.76
CA ALA A 64 -7.02 -9.26 8.62
C ALA A 64 -6.43 -8.12 9.48
N ILE A 65 -7.06 -6.95 9.47
CA ILE A 65 -6.65 -5.80 10.29
C ILE A 65 -6.73 -6.13 11.77
N GLY A 66 -7.81 -6.77 12.22
CA GLY A 66 -7.94 -7.23 13.61
C GLY A 66 -6.89 -8.28 14.01
N ALA A 67 -6.51 -9.16 13.07
CA ALA A 67 -5.49 -10.19 13.28
C ALA A 67 -4.05 -9.68 13.15
N HIS A 68 -3.84 -8.44 12.71
CA HIS A 68 -2.50 -7.87 12.57
C HIS A 68 -1.80 -7.65 13.91
N GLY A 69 -2.57 -7.42 14.99
CA GLY A 69 -2.04 -7.09 16.33
C GLY A 69 -2.16 -5.60 16.61
N THR A 70 -1.24 -4.79 16.06
CA THR A 70 -1.25 -3.34 16.25
C THR A 70 -0.87 -2.59 14.97
N PHE A 71 -1.50 -1.44 14.75
CA PHE A 71 -1.12 -0.47 13.74
C PHE A 71 -0.79 0.85 14.40
N GLY A 72 0.16 1.62 13.84
CA GLY A 72 0.32 3.02 14.21
C GLY A 72 -0.99 3.77 13.95
N SER A 73 -1.35 4.73 14.82
CA SER A 73 -2.65 5.42 14.79
C SER A 73 -2.96 6.04 13.42
N GLY A 74 -1.99 6.68 12.77
CA GLY A 74 -2.16 7.24 11.42
C GLY A 74 -2.37 6.17 10.34
N HIS A 75 -1.73 5.01 10.48
CA HIS A 75 -1.92 3.90 9.54
C HIS A 75 -3.30 3.25 9.70
N ALA A 76 -3.73 3.04 10.96
CA ALA A 76 -5.07 2.56 11.27
C ALA A 76 -6.13 3.52 10.71
N HIS A 77 -5.97 4.83 10.93
CA HIS A 77 -6.86 5.86 10.38
C HIS A 77 -6.94 5.80 8.85
N SER A 78 -5.79 5.70 8.17
CA SER A 78 -5.74 5.58 6.71
C SER A 78 -6.44 4.32 6.19
N LEU A 79 -6.26 3.17 6.86
CA LEU A 79 -6.95 1.92 6.51
C LEU A 79 -8.47 2.03 6.69
N TRP A 80 -8.94 2.51 7.83
CA TRP A 80 -10.37 2.71 8.10
C TRP A 80 -11.01 3.66 7.09
N ARG A 81 -10.33 4.76 6.76
CA ARG A 81 -10.75 5.70 5.73
C ARG A 81 -10.89 5.04 4.36
N ARG A 82 -9.93 4.19 3.96
CA ARG A 82 -10.01 3.46 2.67
C ARG A 82 -11.17 2.47 2.64
N LEU A 83 -11.45 1.78 3.75
CA LEU A 83 -12.59 0.86 3.84
C LEU A 83 -13.92 1.61 3.72
N ARG A 84 -14.05 2.77 4.36
CA ARG A 84 -15.27 3.61 4.34
C ARG A 84 -15.54 4.23 2.97
N THR A 85 -14.49 4.71 2.30
CA THR A 85 -14.60 5.33 0.96
C THR A 85 -14.62 4.31 -0.19
N GLY A 86 -14.48 3.02 0.12
CA GLY A 86 -14.50 1.93 -0.86
C GLY A 86 -13.20 1.79 -1.68
N ALA A 87 -12.09 2.35 -1.21
CA ALA A 87 -10.76 2.18 -1.80
C ALA A 87 -10.15 0.80 -1.43
N LEU A 88 -10.89 -0.28 -1.71
CA LEU A 88 -10.63 -1.63 -1.23
C LEU A 88 -9.29 -2.20 -1.71
N THR A 89 -8.86 -1.91 -2.94
CA THR A 89 -7.55 -2.32 -3.45
C THR A 89 -6.41 -1.72 -2.63
N GLY A 90 -6.51 -0.43 -2.27
CA GLY A 90 -5.52 0.23 -1.44
C GLY A 90 -5.55 -0.25 0.02
N ALA A 91 -6.72 -0.66 0.51
CA ALA A 91 -6.87 -1.28 1.83
C ALA A 91 -6.34 -2.74 1.86
N PHE A 92 -6.30 -3.43 0.71
CA PHE A 92 -5.73 -4.77 0.57
C PHE A 92 -4.21 -4.76 0.43
N LEU A 93 -3.66 -3.88 -0.42
CA LEU A 93 -2.21 -3.85 -0.69
C LEU A 93 -1.40 -3.44 0.54
N SER A 94 -1.92 -2.49 1.33
CA SER A 94 -1.20 -1.94 2.46
C SER A 94 -0.84 -2.99 3.54
N PRO A 95 -1.78 -3.83 4.02
CA PRO A 95 -1.44 -4.95 4.89
C PRO A 95 -0.65 -6.06 4.18
N ALA A 96 -0.94 -6.32 2.89
CA ALA A 96 -0.21 -7.35 2.14
C ALA A 96 1.31 -7.08 2.09
N ASP A 97 1.71 -5.81 2.06
CA ASP A 97 3.12 -5.40 2.06
C ASP A 97 3.78 -5.44 3.45
N SER A 98 3.03 -5.28 4.55
CA SER A 98 3.59 -5.19 5.91
C SER A 98 3.64 -6.51 6.67
N GLY A 99 2.74 -7.45 6.38
CA GLY A 99 2.57 -8.68 7.16
C GLY A 99 2.06 -8.43 8.59
N PRO A 100 1.75 -9.48 9.38
CA PRO A 100 1.24 -9.35 10.74
C PRO A 100 2.36 -8.97 11.73
N HIS A 101 2.00 -8.30 12.84
CA HIS A 101 2.94 -7.96 13.91
C HIS A 101 3.57 -9.24 14.51
N PRO A 102 4.89 -9.29 14.72
CA PRO A 102 5.59 -10.54 15.08
C PRO A 102 5.25 -11.08 16.47
N VAL A 103 4.79 -10.22 17.39
CA VAL A 103 4.52 -10.60 18.80
C VAL A 103 3.03 -10.64 19.12
N GLU A 104 2.26 -9.72 18.52
CA GLU A 104 0.85 -9.50 18.88
C GLU A 104 -0.10 -9.95 17.77
N GLY A 105 0.42 -10.20 16.58
CA GLY A 105 -0.38 -10.66 15.46
C GLY A 105 -0.77 -12.13 15.59
N ALA A 106 -1.82 -12.51 14.86
CA ALA A 106 -2.25 -13.88 14.65
C ALA A 106 -1.97 -14.27 13.19
N PRO A 107 -0.76 -14.74 12.84
CA PRO A 107 -0.34 -14.85 11.44
C PRO A 107 -1.23 -15.76 10.57
N SER A 108 -1.71 -16.86 11.13
CA SER A 108 -2.59 -17.77 10.39
C SER A 108 -3.91 -17.10 10.00
N THR A 109 -4.60 -16.49 10.96
CA THR A 109 -5.85 -15.74 10.75
C THR A 109 -5.63 -14.56 9.80
N TYR A 110 -4.50 -13.87 9.95
CA TYR A 110 -4.12 -12.74 9.11
C TYR A 110 -4.00 -13.13 7.63
N TRP A 111 -3.20 -14.15 7.34
CA TRP A 111 -2.96 -14.59 5.97
C TRP A 111 -4.17 -15.30 5.36
N GLU A 112 -4.94 -16.04 6.14
CA GLU A 112 -6.21 -16.62 5.69
C GLU A 112 -7.18 -15.53 5.25
N ALA A 113 -7.40 -14.52 6.09
CA ALA A 113 -8.30 -13.42 5.80
C ALA A 113 -7.83 -12.58 4.59
N LEU A 114 -6.54 -12.29 4.48
CA LEU A 114 -6.00 -11.63 3.28
C LEU A 114 -6.18 -12.48 2.02
N THR A 115 -5.95 -13.78 2.10
CA THR A 115 -6.15 -14.67 0.94
C THR A 115 -7.60 -14.65 0.49
N ARG A 116 -8.56 -14.75 1.43
CA ARG A 116 -9.99 -14.62 1.13
C ARG A 116 -10.32 -13.27 0.50
N ALA A 117 -9.82 -12.16 1.05
CA ALA A 117 -10.02 -10.83 0.44
C ALA A 117 -9.47 -10.76 -1.00
N GLY A 118 -8.33 -11.39 -1.26
CA GLY A 118 -7.71 -11.49 -2.58
C GLY A 118 -8.50 -12.30 -3.59
N GLU A 119 -9.16 -13.39 -3.16
CA GLU A 119 -10.06 -14.20 -4.00
C GLU A 119 -11.24 -13.37 -4.54
N PHE A 120 -11.71 -12.41 -3.75
CA PHE A 120 -12.74 -11.48 -4.17
C PHE A 120 -12.20 -10.26 -4.93
N CYS A 121 -10.89 -10.01 -5.01
CA CYS A 121 -10.37 -8.96 -5.89
C CYS A 121 -10.37 -9.43 -7.35
N PRO A 122 -10.78 -8.59 -8.32
CA PRO A 122 -10.61 -8.94 -9.73
C PRO A 122 -9.10 -9.10 -10.00
N PRO A 123 -8.70 -10.07 -10.85
CA PRO A 123 -7.30 -10.20 -11.23
C PRO A 123 -6.87 -8.86 -11.83
N THR A 124 -5.87 -8.22 -11.24
CA THR A 124 -5.23 -7.08 -11.88
C THR A 124 -4.61 -7.64 -13.16
N THR A 125 -5.21 -7.36 -14.31
CA THR A 125 -4.51 -7.49 -15.58
C THR A 125 -3.45 -6.41 -15.56
N THR A 126 -2.35 -6.69 -14.87
CA THR A 126 -1.09 -6.05 -15.17
C THR A 126 -0.81 -6.47 -16.60
N LYS A 127 -1.15 -5.59 -17.56
CA LYS A 127 -0.44 -5.60 -18.84
C LYS A 127 1.00 -5.39 -18.43
N ARG A 128 1.73 -6.49 -18.28
CA ARG A 128 3.18 -6.51 -18.30
C ARG A 128 3.49 -5.93 -19.67
N THR A 129 3.68 -4.62 -19.73
CA THR A 129 4.34 -4.00 -20.87
C THR A 129 5.69 -4.69 -20.87
N SER A 130 5.84 -5.66 -21.77
CA SER A 130 7.09 -6.31 -22.05
C SER A 130 8.00 -5.22 -22.58
N GLY A 131 8.62 -4.49 -21.65
CA GLY A 131 9.75 -3.64 -21.91
C GLY A 131 10.80 -4.55 -22.52
N SER A 132 10.89 -4.47 -23.83
CA SER A 132 11.95 -5.07 -24.63
C SER A 132 13.27 -4.71 -23.97
N ARG A 133 13.85 -5.65 -23.20
CA ARG A 133 15.27 -5.60 -22.84
C ARG A 133 16.03 -5.63 -24.16
N ARG A 134 16.43 -4.45 -24.64
CA ARG A 134 17.57 -4.34 -25.54
C ARG A 134 18.74 -4.97 -24.77
N ARG A 135 19.03 -6.22 -25.11
CA ARG A 135 20.33 -6.83 -24.83
C ARG A 135 21.34 -6.00 -25.60
N SER A 136 22.03 -5.10 -24.92
CA SER A 136 23.30 -4.59 -25.42
C SER A 136 24.28 -5.76 -25.34
N SER A 137 24.51 -6.38 -26.50
CA SER A 137 25.62 -7.30 -26.72
C SER A 137 26.92 -6.52 -26.54
N VAL A 138 27.64 -6.76 -25.45
CA VAL A 138 29.08 -6.51 -25.43
C VAL A 138 29.74 -7.80 -25.89
N ALA A 139 30.46 -7.70 -26.99
CA ALA A 139 31.12 -8.79 -27.68
C ALA A 139 32.28 -9.38 -26.85
N VAL A 140 32.21 -10.69 -26.65
CA VAL A 140 33.26 -11.70 -26.80
C VAL A 140 34.72 -11.22 -26.66
N GLY A 141 35.32 -11.58 -25.52
CA GLY A 141 36.77 -11.67 -25.32
C GLY A 141 37.18 -13.08 -24.87
N ARG A 142 37.19 -14.00 -25.84
CA ARG A 142 37.95 -15.26 -25.96
C ARG A 142 38.69 -15.82 -24.71
N LEU A 143 38.20 -16.96 -24.22
CA LEU A 143 38.95 -17.94 -23.41
C LEU A 143 40.04 -18.63 -24.25
N PRO A 144 41.23 -18.92 -23.70
CA PRO A 144 42.04 -20.06 -24.11
C PRO A 144 41.78 -21.27 -23.19
N GLY A 145 41.51 -22.42 -23.80
CA GLY A 145 41.21 -23.69 -23.16
C GLY A 145 42.43 -24.43 -22.59
N PRO A 146 42.22 -25.64 -22.05
CA PRO A 146 43.16 -26.35 -21.19
C PRO A 146 44.15 -27.21 -21.99
N GLY A 147 45.40 -27.28 -21.53
CA GLY A 147 46.44 -28.12 -22.10
C GLY A 147 47.43 -28.55 -21.01
N ALA A 148 47.55 -29.86 -20.86
CA ALA A 148 48.31 -30.56 -19.84
C ALA A 148 49.82 -30.32 -19.88
N GLY A 149 50.47 -30.43 -18.72
CA GLY A 149 51.93 -30.43 -18.58
C GLY A 149 52.36 -30.69 -17.13
N VAL A 150 52.51 -31.97 -16.79
CA VAL A 150 53.16 -32.50 -15.57
C VAL A 150 54.66 -32.21 -15.63
N LEU A 151 55.28 -31.79 -14.51
CA LEU A 151 56.57 -32.29 -13.96
C LEU A 151 57.10 -31.38 -12.82
N GLU A 152 56.92 -31.86 -11.58
CA GLU A 152 57.92 -32.03 -10.49
C GLU A 152 58.88 -30.90 -10.01
N PRO A 153 59.42 -31.03 -8.76
CA PRO A 153 59.78 -29.95 -7.85
C PRO A 153 61.29 -29.68 -7.75
N ALA A 154 61.67 -28.60 -7.07
CA ALA A 154 63.00 -28.46 -6.48
C ALA A 154 62.98 -27.52 -5.25
N ALA A 155 63.56 -28.04 -4.16
CA ALA A 155 64.38 -27.41 -3.11
C ALA A 155 64.12 -25.92 -2.75
N GLY A 156 63.96 -25.51 -1.48
CA GLY A 156 64.58 -26.05 -0.27
C GLY A 156 66.04 -25.59 -0.14
N GLU A 157 66.27 -24.37 0.36
CA GLU A 157 67.50 -23.82 1.00
C GLU A 157 67.21 -22.32 1.27
N ALA A 158 67.50 -21.70 2.41
CA ALA A 158 68.25 -22.05 3.61
C ALA A 158 67.68 -21.31 4.84
#